data_AF-A0A845YH13-F1
#
_entry.id   AF-A0A845YH13-F1
#
_cell.length_a   1.000
_cell.length_b   1.000
_cell.length_c   1.000
_cell.angle_alpha   90.00
_cell.angle_beta   90.00
_cell.angle_gamma   90.00
#
_symmetry.space_group_name_H-M   'P 1'
#
loop_
_entity.id
_entity.type
_entity.pdbx_description
1 polymer ?
#
loop_
_entity_poly.entity_id
_entity_poly.type
_entity_poly.pdbx_seq_one_letter_code
_entity_poly.pdbx_strand_id
1 'polypeptide(L)'
;MGKEKDCPDFKDNGLLIKPGDCGRRFWENLMIQYLVESSGNKVTCLFDIGSIPMDITQLTPQTAVYSFELINASGKATGKLILDSQKQNKFCKLLGDFLYSTDSAGDSSFPFKGTIVAWQLP
;
A
#
# COMPACT_ATOMS: atom_id res chain seq x y z
N MET A 1 -8.99 -26.10 -2.87
CA MET A 1 -8.41 -25.13 -3.82
C MET A 1 -9.27 -23.87 -3.77
N GLY A 2 -8.88 -22.91 -2.94
CA GLY A 2 -9.57 -21.61 -2.90
C GLY A 2 -9.25 -20.87 -4.18
N LYS A 3 -10.27 -20.45 -4.93
CA LYS A 3 -10.08 -19.58 -6.09
C LYS A 3 -9.47 -18.29 -5.57
N GLU A 4 -8.21 -18.06 -5.90
CA GLU A 4 -7.58 -16.75 -5.84
C GLU A 4 -8.48 -15.86 -6.71
N LYS A 5 -9.25 -14.98 -6.07
CA LYS A 5 -10.08 -14.04 -6.83
C LYS A 5 -9.09 -13.13 -7.53
N ASP A 6 -8.99 -13.27 -8.84
CA ASP A 6 -8.42 -12.23 -9.70
C ASP A 6 -9.00 -10.89 -9.23
N CYS A 7 -8.13 -9.94 -8.87
CA CYS A 7 -8.52 -8.58 -8.50
C CYS A 7 -9.31 -7.97 -9.66
N PRO A 8 -10.66 -7.97 -9.61
CA PRO A 8 -11.45 -7.58 -10.76
C PRO A 8 -11.55 -6.07 -10.71
N ASP A 9 -10.65 -5.43 -11.46
CA ASP A 9 -10.42 -4.00 -11.53
C ASP A 9 -9.99 -3.39 -10.18
N PHE A 10 -8.74 -2.92 -10.09
CA PHE A 10 -8.30 -2.03 -9.01
C PHE A 10 -9.07 -0.70 -9.09
N LYS A 11 -10.33 -0.74 -8.65
CA LYS A 11 -11.19 0.43 -8.48
C LYS A 11 -10.63 1.25 -7.33
N ASP A 12 -10.85 2.55 -7.42
CA ASP A 12 -10.61 3.48 -6.31
C ASP A 12 -11.70 3.20 -5.24
N ASN A 13 -11.61 2.02 -4.63
CA ASN A 13 -12.43 1.62 -3.51
C ASN A 13 -12.08 2.60 -2.40
N GLY A 14 -13.09 3.26 -1.84
CA GLY A 14 -12.91 4.33 -0.87
C GLY A 14 -11.99 3.96 0.30
N LEU A 15 -11.83 4.87 1.26
CA LEU A 15 -10.89 4.68 2.37
C LEU A 15 -11.16 3.39 3.19
N LEU A 16 -12.39 2.85 3.14
CA LEU A 16 -12.82 1.66 3.86
C LEU A 16 -13.22 0.53 2.88
N ILE A 17 -12.57 -0.63 3.00
CA ILE A 17 -12.84 -1.84 2.19
C ILE A 17 -13.15 -3.07 3.05
N LYS A 18 -13.47 -4.20 2.42
CA LYS A 18 -13.65 -5.48 3.12
C LYS A 18 -12.39 -6.36 2.98
N PRO A 19 -12.13 -7.27 3.93
CA PRO A 19 -11.15 -8.32 3.74
C PRO A 19 -11.42 -9.13 2.46
N GLY A 20 -10.37 -9.44 1.71
CA GLY A 20 -10.46 -10.07 0.39
C GLY A 20 -10.60 -9.09 -0.78
N ASP A 21 -10.75 -7.79 -0.51
CA ASP A 21 -10.72 -6.74 -1.53
C ASP A 21 -9.29 -6.25 -1.78
N CYS A 22 -9.12 -5.59 -2.91
CA CYS A 22 -7.90 -4.89 -3.30
C CYS A 22 -8.20 -3.48 -3.82
N GLY A 23 -7.15 -2.68 -3.98
CA GLY A 23 -7.24 -1.32 -4.49
C GLY A 23 -5.86 -0.75 -4.80
N ARG A 24 -5.83 0.51 -5.20
CA ARG A 24 -4.59 1.23 -5.49
C ARG A 24 -4.73 2.69 -5.09
N ARG A 25 -3.61 3.31 -4.70
CA ARG A 25 -3.51 4.76 -4.48
C ARG A 25 -2.37 5.31 -5.32
N PHE A 26 -2.58 6.54 -5.78
CA PHE A 26 -1.63 7.27 -6.62
C PHE A 26 -1.15 8.52 -5.90
N TRP A 27 0.14 8.78 -6.04
CA TRP A 27 0.84 9.99 -5.63
C TRP A 27 1.75 10.41 -6.78
N GLU A 28 1.15 11.09 -7.76
CA GLU A 28 1.79 11.43 -9.04
C GLU A 28 2.36 10.16 -9.72
N ASN A 29 3.69 9.99 -9.71
CA ASN A 29 4.37 8.87 -10.33
C ASN A 29 4.46 7.63 -9.43
N LEU A 30 4.20 7.74 -8.13
CA LEU A 30 4.18 6.61 -7.21
C LEU A 30 2.77 6.00 -7.17
N MET A 31 2.67 4.70 -7.43
CA MET A 31 1.45 3.94 -7.17
C MET A 31 1.74 2.84 -6.15
N ILE A 32 0.85 2.69 -5.17
CA ILE A 32 0.85 1.53 -4.27
C ILE A 32 -0.46 0.77 -4.49
N GLN A 33 -0.35 -0.44 -5.01
CA GLN A 33 -1.45 -1.39 -5.09
C GLN A 33 -1.45 -2.23 -3.81
N TYR A 34 -2.63 -2.55 -3.29
CA TYR A 34 -2.78 -3.37 -2.09
C TYR A 34 -3.84 -4.45 -2.27
N LEU A 35 -3.61 -5.61 -1.66
CA LEU A 35 -4.56 -6.72 -1.55
C LEU A 35 -4.65 -7.12 -0.08
N VAL A 36 -5.83 -6.95 0.52
CA VAL A 36 -6.11 -7.40 1.87
C VAL A 36 -6.56 -8.86 1.80
N GLU A 37 -5.87 -9.77 2.49
CA GLU A 37 -6.27 -11.18 2.53
C GLU A 37 -7.68 -11.32 3.14
N SER A 38 -8.44 -12.35 2.75
CA SER A 38 -9.77 -12.65 3.30
C SER A 38 -9.81 -12.75 4.83
N SER A 39 -8.69 -13.08 5.48
CA SER A 39 -8.57 -13.11 6.94
C SER A 39 -8.54 -11.70 7.57
N GLY A 40 -8.21 -10.68 6.78
CA GLY A 40 -7.97 -9.31 7.21
C GLY A 40 -6.69 -9.09 8.02
N ASN A 41 -5.88 -10.14 8.23
CA ASN A 41 -4.65 -10.04 9.04
C ASN A 41 -3.40 -9.76 8.21
N LYS A 42 -3.48 -9.88 6.89
CA LYS A 42 -2.35 -9.74 5.98
C LYS A 42 -2.72 -8.80 4.85
N VAL A 43 -1.76 -7.97 4.44
CA VAL A 43 -1.88 -7.13 3.24
C VAL A 43 -0.63 -7.26 2.40
N THR A 44 -0.82 -7.56 1.11
CA THR A 44 0.24 -7.55 0.10
C THR A 44 0.23 -6.18 -0.57
N CYS A 45 1.40 -5.55 -0.73
CA CYS A 45 1.56 -4.28 -1.39
C CYS A 45 2.52 -4.41 -2.57
N LEU A 46 2.17 -3.84 -3.71
CA LEU A 46 3.02 -3.72 -4.91
C LEU A 46 3.25 -2.24 -5.18
N PHE A 47 4.50 -1.86 -5.43
CA PHE A 47 4.91 -0.49 -5.67
C PHE A 47 5.31 -0.31 -7.13
N ASP A 48 4.78 0.73 -7.77
CA ASP A 48 5.19 1.14 -9.11
C ASP A 48 5.66 2.60 -9.08
N ILE A 49 6.73 2.93 -9.81
CA ILE A 49 7.14 4.32 -10.08
C ILE A 49 7.09 4.54 -11.60
N GLY A 50 6.26 5.48 -12.07
CA GLY A 50 6.08 5.74 -13.50
C GLY A 50 5.61 4.51 -14.27
N SER A 51 4.69 3.74 -13.68
CA SER A 51 4.16 2.47 -14.23
C SER A 51 5.18 1.33 -14.39
N ILE A 52 6.35 1.44 -13.77
CA ILE A 52 7.34 0.36 -13.70
C ILE A 52 7.24 -0.29 -12.30
N PRO A 53 6.99 -1.60 -12.20
CA PRO A 53 7.03 -2.32 -10.94
C PRO A 53 8.41 -2.24 -10.28
N MET A 54 8.42 -1.82 -9.02
CA MET A 54 9.63 -1.56 -8.25
C MET A 54 9.85 -2.59 -7.13
N ASP A 55 8.81 -2.91 -6.35
CA ASP A 55 8.91 -3.89 -5.27
C ASP A 55 7.55 -4.48 -4.89
N ILE A 56 7.56 -5.66 -4.26
CA ILE A 56 6.40 -6.31 -3.67
C ILE A 56 6.71 -6.74 -2.23
N THR A 57 5.82 -6.41 -1.30
CA THR A 57 5.99 -6.73 0.12
C THR A 57 4.70 -7.26 0.73
N GLN A 58 4.83 -7.94 1.85
CA GLN A 58 3.72 -8.49 2.60
C GLN A 58 3.83 -8.09 4.07
N LEU A 59 2.82 -7.35 4.55
CA LEU A 59 2.73 -6.95 5.95
C LEU A 59 1.81 -7.90 6.70
N THR A 60 2.26 -8.29 7.90
CA THR A 60 1.53 -9.13 8.86
C THR A 60 1.64 -8.50 10.26
N PRO A 61 0.89 -8.94 11.28
CA PRO A 61 1.04 -8.39 12.62
C PRO A 61 2.44 -8.62 13.20
N GLN A 62 3.15 -9.65 12.75
CA GLN A 62 4.53 -9.95 13.13
C GLN A 62 5.55 -9.09 12.36
N THR A 63 5.23 -8.76 11.11
CA THR A 63 6.04 -7.92 10.21
C THR A 63 5.24 -6.68 9.81
N ALA A 64 4.88 -5.88 10.82
CA ALA A 64 3.90 -4.81 10.67
C ALA A 64 4.48 -3.54 10.02
N VAL A 65 5.80 -3.42 9.87
CA VAL A 65 6.45 -2.26 9.27
C VAL A 65 7.35 -2.73 8.15
N TYR A 66 7.27 -2.05 7.01
CA TYR A 66 8.15 -2.26 5.86
C TYR A 66 8.70 -0.90 5.43
N SER A 67 10.02 -0.76 5.49
CA SER A 67 10.73 0.43 5.01
C SER A 67 11.20 0.20 3.58
N PHE A 68 11.18 1.24 2.76
CA PHE A 68 11.57 1.17 1.35
C PHE A 68 12.37 2.39 0.90
N GLU A 69 13.17 2.16 -0.13
CA GLU A 69 13.84 3.16 -0.94
C GLU A 69 13.76 2.70 -2.39
N LEU A 70 12.95 3.39 -3.19
CA LEU A 70 12.60 3.03 -4.56
C LEU A 70 13.05 4.17 -5.47
N ILE A 71 13.88 3.88 -6.47
CA ILE A 71 14.40 4.89 -7.39
C ILE A 71 14.41 4.30 -8.80
N ASN A 72 13.83 5.02 -9.77
CA ASN A 72 14.01 4.74 -11.19
C ASN A 72 14.07 6.05 -11.99
N ALA A 73 14.15 5.99 -13.33
CA ALA A 73 14.25 7.19 -14.16
C ALA A 73 13.06 8.16 -14.03
N SER A 74 11.90 7.67 -13.58
CA SER A 74 10.64 8.40 -13.47
C SER A 74 10.39 9.01 -12.08
N GLY A 75 11.24 8.74 -11.08
CA GLY A 75 11.05 9.28 -9.73
C GLY A 75 11.78 8.55 -8.62
N LYS A 76 11.63 9.04 -7.39
CA LYS A 76 12.07 8.37 -6.17
C LYS A 76 10.97 8.36 -5.11
N ALA A 77 10.94 7.31 -4.29
CA ALA A 77 10.09 7.23 -3.11
C ALA A 77 10.85 6.57 -1.96
N THR A 78 10.81 7.18 -0.78
CA THR A 78 11.47 6.64 0.43
C THR A 78 10.57 6.80 1.64
N GLY A 79 10.52 5.79 2.49
CA GLY A 79 9.74 5.84 3.72
C GLY A 79 9.32 4.47 4.17
N LYS A 80 8.10 4.37 4.71
CA LYS A 80 7.58 3.11 5.26
C LYS A 80 6.08 2.95 5.07
N LEU A 81 5.68 1.69 5.01
CA LEU A 81 4.32 1.23 5.23
C LEU A 81 4.18 0.62 6.62
N ILE A 82 3.02 0.83 7.24
CA ILE A 82 2.71 0.31 8.57
C ILE A 82 1.32 -0.35 8.54
N LEU A 83 1.26 -1.61 8.93
CA LEU A 83 0.03 -2.32 9.23
C LEU A 83 -0.36 -2.09 10.70
N ASP A 84 -1.33 -1.23 10.92
CA ASP A 84 -1.95 -1.02 12.24
C ASP A 84 -3.10 -2.02 12.42
N SER A 85 -2.84 -3.11 13.14
CA SER A 85 -3.81 -4.17 13.42
C SER A 85 -4.46 -3.96 14.80
N GLN A 86 -5.44 -3.05 14.89
CA GLN A 86 -6.16 -2.80 16.14
C GLN A 86 -7.23 -3.87 16.39
N LYS A 87 -6.79 -5.03 16.91
CA LYS A 87 -7.67 -6.16 17.25
C LYS A 87 -8.82 -5.77 18.19
N GLN A 88 -8.64 -4.76 19.05
CA GLN A 88 -9.67 -4.32 19.99
C GLN A 88 -10.84 -3.59 19.32
N ASN A 89 -10.58 -2.85 18.24
CA ASN A 89 -11.59 -2.03 17.56
C ASN A 89 -12.14 -2.68 16.29
N LYS A 90 -11.74 -3.93 16.00
CA LYS A 90 -12.06 -4.65 14.75
C LYS A 90 -11.66 -3.92 13.47
N PHE A 91 -10.85 -2.86 13.53
CA PHE A 91 -10.36 -2.15 12.35
C PHE A 91 -8.87 -2.38 12.19
N CYS A 92 -8.47 -2.67 10.96
CA CYS A 92 -7.08 -2.67 10.54
C CYS A 92 -6.86 -1.53 9.55
N LYS A 93 -5.65 -0.97 9.52
CA LYS A 93 -5.27 0.09 8.60
C LYS A 93 -3.92 -0.19 7.98
N LEU A 94 -3.79 0.11 6.70
CA LEU A 94 -2.50 0.32 6.06
C LEU A 94 -2.20 1.82 6.08
N LEU A 95 -1.13 2.19 6.75
CA LEU A 95 -0.65 3.57 6.85
C LEU A 95 0.60 3.75 6.00
N GLY A 96 0.78 4.95 5.46
CA GLY A 96 2.01 5.39 4.81
C GLY A 96 2.64 6.57 5.55
N ASP A 97 3.97 6.58 5.59
CA ASP A 97 4.80 7.70 6.04
C ASP A 97 6.04 7.74 5.13
N PHE A 98 5.97 8.53 4.07
CA PHE A 98 6.98 8.54 3.00
C PHE A 98 7.09 9.88 2.27
N LEU A 99 8.21 10.07 1.59
CA LEU A 99 8.48 11.13 0.63
C LEU A 99 8.45 10.54 -0.79
N TYR A 100 7.90 11.28 -1.76
CA TYR A 100 7.91 10.90 -3.17
C TYR A 100 8.27 12.09 -4.08
N SER A 101 8.84 11.83 -5.25
CA SER A 101 9.16 12.82 -6.29
C SER A 101 8.79 12.34 -7.70
N THR A 102 8.61 13.30 -8.61
CA THR A 102 8.27 13.07 -10.03
C THR A 102 9.48 12.92 -10.95
N ASP A 103 10.68 13.16 -10.45
CA ASP A 103 11.92 12.92 -11.18
C ASP A 103 12.99 12.33 -10.24
N SER A 104 13.91 11.56 -10.81
CA SER A 104 14.92 10.80 -10.07
C SER A 104 16.06 11.68 -9.53
N ALA A 105 16.21 12.89 -10.07
CA ALA A 105 17.20 13.89 -9.66
C ALA A 105 16.69 14.75 -8.48
N GLY A 106 15.43 14.59 -8.07
CA GLY A 106 14.57 15.69 -7.63
C GLY A 106 15.03 16.55 -6.46
N ASP A 107 15.06 17.85 -6.73
CA ASP A 107 15.08 18.96 -5.77
C ASP A 107 13.71 19.16 -5.08
N SER A 108 12.64 18.60 -5.63
CA SER A 108 11.28 18.65 -5.05
C SER A 108 10.84 17.28 -4.56
N SER A 109 10.48 17.18 -3.28
CA SER A 109 9.94 15.97 -2.65
C SER A 109 8.70 16.30 -1.84
N PHE A 110 7.68 15.46 -1.94
CA PHE A 110 6.38 15.68 -1.32
C PHE A 110 6.14 14.67 -0.19
N PRO A 111 5.76 15.11 1.03
CA PRO A 111 5.46 14.21 2.11
C PRO A 111 4.04 13.66 2.00
N PHE A 112 3.90 12.37 2.30
CA PHE A 112 2.62 11.74 2.63
C PHE A 112 2.71 11.09 4.00
N LYS A 113 1.75 11.41 4.85
CA LYS A 113 1.56 10.74 6.14
C LYS A 113 0.08 10.55 6.40
N GLY A 114 -0.39 9.31 6.42
CA GLY A 114 -1.81 9.04 6.61
C GLY A 114 -2.22 7.61 6.33
N THR A 115 -3.53 7.39 6.31
CA THR A 115 -4.14 6.11 5.97
C THR A 115 -4.24 5.93 4.46
N ILE A 116 -3.68 4.84 3.94
CA ILE A 116 -3.81 4.42 2.54
C ILE A 116 -5.17 3.75 2.36
N VAL A 117 -5.47 2.81 3.25
CA VAL A 117 -6.74 2.07 3.30
C VAL A 117 -7.00 1.52 4.71
N ALA A 118 -8.27 1.36 5.05
CA ALA A 118 -8.75 0.68 6.25
C ALA A 118 -9.73 -0.43 5.90
N TRP A 119 -9.84 -1.43 6.77
CA TRP A 119 -10.84 -2.49 6.65
C TRP A 119 -11.29 -2.98 8.01
N GLN A 120 -12.51 -3.50 8.07
CA GLN A 120 -13.06 -4.11 9.27
C GLN A 120 -12.83 -5.62 9.25
N LEU A 121 -12.28 -6.16 10.34
CA LEU A 121 -12.16 -7.59 10.56
C LEU A 121 -13.56 -8.22 10.72
N PRO A 122 -13.76 -9.48 10.27
CA PRO A 122 -15.02 -10.21 10.43
C PRO A 122 -15.50 -10.29 11.89
#